data_AF-A0A9E5K5D3-F1
#
_entry.id   AF-A0A9E5K5D3-F1
#
_cell.length_a   1.000
_cell.length_b   1.000
_cell.length_c   1.000
_cell.angle_alpha   90.00
_cell.angle_beta   90.00
_cell.angle_gamma   90.00
#
_symmetry.space_group_name_H-M   'P 1'
#
loop_
_entity.id
_entity.type
_entity.pdbx_description
1 polymer ?
#
loop_
_entity_poly.entity_id
_entity_poly.type
_entity_poly.pdbx_seq_one_letter_code
_entity_poly.pdbx_strand_id
1 'polypeptide(L)'
;MFKLELQTRRNFLTATALSLTSAGIASAQTAPTTIRMPIAPRRQWDEKNGYCGECSIQQAALYFGTYVSQYVCRAIINTNQQSQLLVAVNAQKVLTALKLNSTEFNYNGYASPQFQTYFGWV
;
A
#
# COMPACT_ATOMS: atom_id res chain seq x y z
N MET A 1 5.00 -6.08 2.82
CA MET A 1 3.96 -5.00 2.76
C MET A 1 4.34 -4.06 1.65
N PHE A 2 3.42 -3.69 0.76
CA PHE A 2 3.75 -2.96 -0.46
C PHE A 2 3.30 -1.51 -0.43
N LYS A 3 4.09 -0.64 -1.07
CA LYS A 3 3.75 0.74 -1.40
C LYS A 3 3.55 0.81 -2.90
N LEU A 4 2.37 1.26 -3.31
CA LEU A 4 2.02 1.46 -4.72
C LEU A 4 2.31 2.91 -5.09
N GLU A 5 2.93 3.13 -6.24
CA GLU A 5 3.32 4.47 -6.69
C GLU A 5 2.47 4.93 -7.87
N LEU A 6 1.83 6.11 -7.74
CA LEU A 6 1.29 6.82 -8.89
C LEU A 6 2.46 7.39 -9.70
N GLN A 7 2.60 7.01 -10.98
CA GLN A 7 3.52 7.67 -11.88
C GLN A 7 3.07 9.10 -12.15
N THR A 8 3.45 10.02 -11.26
CA THR A 8 3.25 11.45 -11.48
C THR A 8 4.37 11.91 -12.41
N ARG A 9 4.07 12.21 -13.67
CA ARG A 9 5.02 12.92 -14.55
C ARG A 9 5.21 14.33 -13.99
N ARG A 10 6.22 14.52 -13.13
CA ARG A 10 6.57 15.80 -12.53
C ARG A 10 7.41 16.60 -13.54
N ASN A 11 6.77 17.52 -14.25
CA ASN A 11 7.49 18.61 -14.90
C ASN A 11 8.00 19.56 -13.80
N PHE A 12 9.30 19.51 -13.51
CA PHE A 12 9.95 20.41 -12.58
C PHE A 12 10.10 21.80 -13.23
N LEU A 13 9.27 22.75 -12.82
CA LEU A 13 9.55 24.17 -12.99
C LEU A 13 10.14 24.68 -11.67
N THR A 14 11.44 24.93 -11.65
CA THR A 14 12.17 25.53 -10.53
C THR A 14 11.83 27.02 -10.42
N ALA A 15 11.12 27.40 -9.37
CA ALA A 15 10.99 28.78 -8.93
C ALA A 15 11.81 28.96 -7.65
N THR A 16 12.95 29.61 -7.75
CA THR A 16 13.79 30.00 -6.62
C THR A 16 13.20 31.26 -6.00
N ALA A 17 12.67 31.16 -4.78
CA ALA A 17 12.31 32.33 -3.98
C ALA A 17 12.99 32.21 -2.61
N LEU A 18 13.92 33.14 -2.35
CA LEU A 18 14.67 33.30 -1.11
C LEU A 18 13.97 34.36 -0.26
N SER A 19 13.50 34.01 0.95
CA SER A 19 13.05 35.01 1.93
C SER A 19 13.28 34.53 3.37
N LEU A 20 13.84 35.45 4.17
CA LEU A 20 14.39 35.28 5.51
C LEU A 20 13.33 35.14 6.62
N THR A 21 13.64 34.22 7.54
CA THR A 21 13.26 34.03 8.97
C THR A 21 12.15 34.86 9.63
N SER A 22 11.14 34.15 10.14
CA SER A 22 10.63 34.40 11.49
C SER A 22 10.57 33.07 12.26
N ALA A 23 11.23 33.02 13.42
CA ALA A 23 11.15 31.91 14.35
C ALA A 23 9.80 32.03 15.08
N GLY A 24 8.76 31.43 14.50
CA GLY A 24 7.42 31.37 15.06
C GLY A 24 7.02 29.91 15.27
N ILE A 25 6.97 29.51 16.54
CA ILE A 25 6.31 28.33 17.13
C ILE A 25 5.88 27.29 16.08
N ALA A 26 6.73 26.28 15.86
CA ALA A 26 6.30 25.08 15.16
C ALA A 26 5.25 24.39 16.03
N SER A 27 3.97 24.72 15.82
CA SER A 27 2.89 23.82 16.20
C SER A 27 3.23 22.50 15.51
N ALA A 28 3.55 21.47 16.27
CA ALA A 28 3.66 20.12 15.74
C ALA A 28 2.28 19.79 15.16
N GLN A 29 2.10 20.05 13.87
CA GLN A 29 0.93 19.66 13.12
C GLN A 29 0.85 18.16 13.36
N THR A 30 -0.12 17.74 14.17
CA THR A 30 -0.42 16.32 14.32
C THR A 30 -0.97 15.94 12.96
N ALA A 31 -0.07 15.49 12.07
CA ALA A 31 -0.47 14.97 10.78
C ALA A 31 -1.54 13.92 11.09
N PRO A 32 -2.71 13.97 10.43
CA PRO A 32 -3.76 12.99 10.69
C PRO A 32 -3.15 11.60 10.59
N THR A 33 -3.10 10.90 11.71
CA THR A 33 -2.43 9.59 11.84
C THR A 33 -3.15 8.50 11.05
N THR A 34 -4.30 8.83 10.45
CA THR A 34 -5.03 7.95 9.53
C THR A 34 -5.72 8.79 8.46
N ILE A 35 -5.36 8.56 7.19
CA ILE A 35 -6.05 9.11 6.04
C ILE A 35 -6.98 8.04 5.49
N ARG A 36 -8.28 8.32 5.45
CA ARG A 36 -9.25 7.42 4.80
C ARG A 36 -9.11 7.55 3.29
N MET A 37 -8.86 6.44 2.61
CA MET A 37 -8.83 6.42 1.15
C MET A 37 -10.21 6.80 0.58
N PRO A 38 -10.28 7.51 -0.57
CA PRO A 38 -11.52 7.91 -1.23
C PRO A 38 -12.20 6.73 -1.98
N ILE A 39 -12.21 5.55 -1.36
CA ILE A 39 -12.88 4.35 -1.87
C ILE A 39 -13.75 3.74 -0.77
N ALA A 40 -14.88 3.15 -1.15
CA ALA A 40 -15.74 2.47 -0.18
C ALA A 40 -15.06 1.17 0.33
N PRO A 41 -15.21 0.83 1.63
CA PRO A 41 -14.61 -0.37 2.21
C PRO A 41 -15.10 -1.65 1.53
N ARG A 42 -14.26 -2.69 1.49
CA ARG A 42 -14.66 -4.04 1.08
C ARG A 42 -14.86 -4.95 2.29
N ARG A 43 -15.75 -5.92 2.13
CA ARG A 43 -15.98 -7.01 3.07
C ARG A 43 -15.06 -8.17 2.72
N GLN A 44 -14.26 -8.63 3.69
CA GLN A 44 -13.52 -9.88 3.58
C GLN A 44 -14.49 -11.07 3.67
N TRP A 45 -14.26 -12.10 2.87
CA TRP A 45 -14.91 -13.41 3.02
C TRP A 45 -14.29 -14.23 4.15
N ASP A 46 -15.11 -14.98 4.88
CA ASP A 46 -14.74 -15.66 6.12
C ASP A 46 -14.69 -17.19 5.98
N GLU A 47 -14.10 -17.64 4.87
CA GLU A 47 -13.90 -19.06 4.57
C GLU A 47 -12.46 -19.33 4.13
N LYS A 48 -12.07 -20.61 4.08
CA LYS A 48 -10.80 -21.07 3.49
C LYS A 48 -9.57 -20.32 4.04
N ASN A 49 -9.44 -20.29 5.37
CA ASN A 49 -8.39 -19.58 6.12
C ASN A 49 -8.45 -18.03 6.02
N GLY A 50 -9.58 -17.49 5.58
CA GLY A 50 -9.84 -16.05 5.47
C GLY A 50 -9.25 -15.45 4.20
N TYR A 51 -9.78 -14.28 3.80
CA TYR A 51 -9.38 -13.55 2.60
C TYR A 51 -8.74 -12.18 2.91
N CYS A 52 -8.02 -12.07 4.03
CA CYS A 52 -7.49 -10.79 4.50
C CYS A 52 -6.49 -10.17 3.51
N GLY A 53 -5.58 -10.98 2.96
CA GLY A 53 -4.64 -10.51 1.95
C GLY A 53 -5.32 -10.17 0.63
N GLU A 54 -6.25 -11.00 0.18
CA GLU A 54 -6.98 -10.77 -1.07
C GLU A 54 -7.86 -9.53 -0.99
N CYS A 55 -8.54 -9.31 0.13
CA CYS A 55 -9.32 -8.11 0.40
C CYS A 55 -8.42 -6.87 0.46
N SER A 56 -7.23 -6.99 1.07
CA SER A 56 -6.24 -5.91 1.11
C SER A 56 -5.77 -5.53 -0.30
N ILE A 57 -5.45 -6.53 -1.15
CA ILE A 57 -5.06 -6.29 -2.55
C ILE A 57 -6.22 -5.73 -3.36
N GLN A 58 -7.44 -6.24 -3.18
CA GLN A 58 -8.64 -5.71 -3.84
C GLN A 58 -8.83 -4.22 -3.52
N GLN A 59 -8.69 -3.83 -2.25
CA GLN A 59 -8.80 -2.43 -1.82
C GLN A 59 -7.68 -1.57 -2.42
N ALA A 60 -6.43 -2.05 -2.38
CA ALA A 60 -5.30 -1.34 -2.93
C ALA A 60 -5.43 -1.17 -4.46
N ALA A 61 -5.72 -2.23 -5.20
CA ALA A 61 -5.91 -2.19 -6.65
C ALA A 61 -7.06 -1.24 -7.05
N LEU A 62 -8.17 -1.28 -6.32
CA LEU A 62 -9.33 -0.44 -6.58
C LEU A 62 -9.00 1.04 -6.44
N TYR A 63 -8.16 1.42 -5.47
CA TYR A 63 -7.69 2.80 -5.31
C TYR A 63 -6.90 3.29 -6.53
N PHE A 64 -6.18 2.41 -7.22
CA PHE A 64 -5.43 2.71 -8.45
C PHE A 64 -6.25 2.48 -9.74
N GLY A 65 -7.56 2.23 -9.63
CA GLY A 65 -8.46 2.10 -10.78
C GLY A 65 -8.60 0.70 -11.37
N THR A 66 -8.01 -0.33 -10.74
CA THR A 66 -8.10 -1.72 -11.19
C THR A 66 -8.96 -2.54 -10.23
N TYR A 67 -10.05 -3.14 -10.73
CA TYR A 67 -10.85 -4.07 -9.94
C TYR A 67 -10.37 -5.53 -10.12
N VAL A 68 -10.27 -6.25 -9.01
CA VAL A 68 -10.04 -7.69 -8.96
C VAL A 68 -10.90 -8.28 -7.84
N SER A 69 -11.49 -9.46 -8.05
CA SER A 69 -12.24 -10.14 -6.98
C SER A 69 -11.32 -10.90 -6.04
N GLN A 70 -11.73 -11.08 -4.78
CA GLN A 70 -11.00 -11.88 -3.80
C GLN A 70 -10.71 -13.31 -4.31
N TYR A 71 -11.68 -13.91 -5.02
CA TYR A 71 -11.52 -15.22 -5.67
C TYR A 71 -10.40 -15.23 -6.74
N VAL A 72 -10.38 -14.21 -7.61
CA VAL A 72 -9.39 -14.10 -8.70
C VAL A 72 -7.99 -13.82 -8.15
N CYS A 73 -7.86 -12.95 -7.13
CA CYS A 73 -6.59 -12.75 -6.42
C CYS A 73 -5.98 -14.08 -5.98
N ARG A 74 -6.81 -14.95 -5.39
CA ARG A 74 -6.39 -16.28 -4.93
C ARG A 74 -6.06 -17.21 -6.10
N ALA A 75 -6.87 -17.18 -7.16
CA ALA A 75 -6.65 -18.00 -8.36
C ALA A 75 -5.32 -17.71 -9.06
N ILE A 76 -4.85 -16.46 -9.01
CA ILE A 76 -3.54 -16.05 -9.54
C ILE A 76 -2.39 -16.70 -8.76
N ILE A 77 -2.55 -16.91 -7.45
CA ILE A 77 -1.53 -17.53 -6.61
C ILE A 77 -1.59 -19.04 -6.70
N ASN A 78 -2.80 -19.59 -6.65
CA ASN A 78 -3.07 -21.02 -6.69
C ASN A 78 -4.47 -21.30 -7.24
N THR A 79 -4.53 -21.98 -8.38
CA THR A 79 -5.77 -22.25 -9.13
C THR A 79 -6.75 -23.15 -8.37
N ASN A 80 -6.28 -24.01 -7.46
CA ASN A 80 -7.13 -24.90 -6.67
C ASN A 80 -7.75 -24.24 -5.41
N GLN A 81 -7.48 -22.95 -5.19
CA GLN A 81 -8.02 -22.15 -4.07
C GLN A 81 -7.64 -22.66 -2.66
N GLN A 82 -6.63 -23.53 -2.53
CA GLN A 82 -6.18 -24.09 -1.25
C GLN A 82 -5.12 -23.24 -0.53
N SER A 83 -4.72 -22.10 -1.12
CA SER A 83 -3.74 -21.18 -0.52
C SER A 83 -4.38 -19.83 -0.20
N GLN A 84 -3.74 -19.07 0.68
CA GLN A 84 -4.13 -17.71 1.05
C GLN A 84 -3.11 -16.69 0.54
N LEU A 85 -3.56 -15.48 0.23
CA LEU A 85 -2.68 -14.38 -0.10
C LEU A 85 -2.02 -13.83 1.17
N LEU A 86 -0.71 -13.96 1.22
CA LEU A 86 0.14 -13.44 2.29
C LEU A 86 0.97 -12.28 1.73
N VAL A 87 0.80 -11.10 2.34
CA VAL A 87 1.36 -9.84 1.86
C VAL A 87 2.90 -9.85 1.77
N ALA A 88 3.61 -10.68 2.53
CA ALA A 88 5.07 -10.77 2.49
C ALA A 88 5.59 -12.06 1.81
N VAL A 89 4.73 -12.85 1.17
CA VAL A 89 5.11 -14.18 0.63
C VAL A 89 4.73 -14.31 -0.84
N ASN A 90 3.49 -14.00 -1.21
CA ASN A 90 2.98 -14.29 -2.57
C ASN A 90 2.18 -13.15 -3.20
N ALA A 91 1.97 -12.04 -2.49
CA ALA A 91 1.23 -10.88 -2.97
C ALA A 91 1.84 -10.20 -4.21
N GLN A 92 3.17 -10.20 -4.37
CA GLN A 92 3.82 -9.62 -5.55
C GLN A 92 3.36 -10.31 -6.86
N LYS A 93 3.04 -11.62 -6.82
CA LYS A 93 2.50 -12.33 -8.01
C LYS A 93 1.20 -11.68 -8.49
N VAL A 94 0.32 -11.31 -7.56
CA VAL A 94 -0.96 -10.68 -7.86
C VAL A 94 -0.76 -9.24 -8.32
N LEU A 95 0.08 -8.46 -7.64
CA LEU A 95 0.38 -7.07 -8.02
C LEU A 95 0.98 -6.99 -9.43
N THR A 96 1.92 -7.88 -9.77
CA THR A 96 2.48 -7.98 -11.11
C THR A 96 1.44 -8.38 -12.15
N ALA A 97 0.57 -9.37 -11.85
CA ALA A 97 -0.49 -9.79 -12.77
C ALA A 97 -1.50 -8.66 -13.05
N LEU A 98 -1.75 -7.80 -12.06
CA LEU A 98 -2.60 -6.60 -12.18
C LEU A 98 -1.88 -5.40 -12.80
N LYS A 99 -0.60 -5.55 -13.20
CA LYS A 99 0.24 -4.50 -13.76
C LYS A 99 0.37 -3.27 -12.86
N LEU A 100 0.36 -3.49 -11.56
CA LEU A 100 0.55 -2.44 -10.56
C LEU A 100 2.03 -2.28 -10.24
N ASN A 101 2.51 -1.03 -10.17
CA ASN A 101 3.86 -0.73 -9.73
C ASN A 101 3.94 -0.70 -8.19
N SER A 102 4.69 -1.64 -7.60
CA SER A 102 4.76 -1.81 -6.15
C SER A 102 6.20 -1.99 -5.67
N THR A 103 6.51 -1.43 -4.50
CA THR A 103 7.75 -1.65 -3.76
C THR A 103 7.46 -2.35 -2.44
N GLU A 104 8.26 -3.36 -2.09
CA GLU A 104 8.08 -4.10 -0.83
C GLU A 104 8.94 -3.52 0.30
N PHE A 105 8.35 -3.37 1.47
CA PHE A 105 9.09 -3.08 2.69
C PHE A 105 10.01 -4.25 3.06
N ASN A 106 11.33 -4.02 3.02
CA ASN A 106 12.34 -5.00 3.40
C ASN A 106 12.45 -5.14 4.94
N TYR A 107 11.50 -5.84 5.54
CA TYR A 107 11.45 -6.03 6.99
C TYR A 107 12.67 -6.80 7.54
N ASN A 108 13.27 -7.71 6.77
CA ASN A 108 14.45 -8.48 7.20
C ASN A 108 15.69 -7.61 7.43
N GLY A 109 15.74 -6.38 6.87
CA GLY A 109 16.83 -5.44 7.04
C GLY A 109 16.78 -4.60 8.33
N TYR A 110 15.73 -4.75 9.15
CA TYR A 110 15.52 -3.91 10.34
C TYR A 110 15.31 -4.72 11.61
N ALA A 111 15.85 -4.22 12.71
CA ALA A 111 15.63 -4.78 14.05
C ALA A 111 14.18 -4.61 14.52
N SER A 112 13.72 -5.53 15.37
CA SER A 112 12.41 -5.43 16.02
C SER A 112 12.45 -4.47 17.21
N PRO A 113 11.39 -3.67 17.45
CA PRO A 113 10.15 -3.58 16.68
C PRO A 113 10.28 -2.76 15.40
N GLN A 114 9.58 -3.18 14.35
CA GLN A 114 9.74 -2.63 12.99
C GLN A 114 8.72 -1.52 12.64
N PHE A 115 7.83 -1.14 13.56
CA PHE A 115 6.73 -0.23 13.22
C PHE A 115 7.23 1.20 12.94
N GLN A 116 8.25 1.69 13.67
CA GLN A 116 8.80 3.02 13.43
C GLN A 116 9.47 3.12 12.07
N THR A 117 10.27 2.12 11.70
CA THR A 117 10.95 2.09 10.40
C THR A 117 9.95 1.92 9.26
N TYR A 118 8.90 1.13 9.48
CA TYR A 118 7.78 1.01 8.54
C TYR A 118 7.06 2.36 8.33
N PHE A 119 6.74 3.10 9.39
CA PHE A 119 6.09 4.41 9.28
C PHE A 119 6.97 5.47 8.61
N GLY A 120 8.30 5.36 8.72
CA GLY A 120 9.21 6.24 7.97
C GLY A 120 9.29 5.94 6.47
N TRP A 121 8.87 4.74 6.04
CA TRP A 121 8.94 4.30 4.65
C TRP A 121 7.67 4.62 3.83
N VAL A 122 6.49 4.54 4.46
CA VAL A 122 5.20 4.87 3.82
C VAL A 122 5.00 6.36 3.66
#